data_AF-A0A1F4AJB2-F1
#
_entry.id   AF-A0A1F4AJB2-F1
#
_cell.length_a   1.000
_cell.length_b   1.000
_cell.length_c   1.000
_cell.angle_alpha   90.00
_cell.angle_beta   90.00
_cell.angle_gamma   90.00
#
_symmetry.space_group_name_H-M   'P 1'
#
loop_
_entity.id
_entity.type
_entity.pdbx_description
1 polymer ?
#
loop_
_entity_poly.entity_id
_entity_poly.type
_entity_poly.pdbx_seq_one_letter_code
_entity_poly.pdbx_strand_id
1 'polypeptide(L)'
;MNAIGVLSRGESRASHITSDPQTYVAYAPWGVGLLCAVVYRAREHDVCGWWVGAVGSEYQTAFFKLENYYARYENAFYATRGGDLYGGWVYDYDAEPPLLDKPVRVDDALCHDLEHVQYVFAQEWLTFPGDPAAEAELARYRAAELAHQGINIRYDRLNHLDKSEPTWTHLSAQLDVNIISRLMRDWPLDCRTLAVR
;
A
#
# COMPACT_ATOMS: atom_id res chain seq x y z
N MET A 1 -40.27 -21.62 24.60
CA MET A 1 -40.29 -20.98 23.27
C MET A 1 -39.95 -19.51 23.46
N ASN A 2 -38.72 -19.11 23.17
CA ASN A 2 -38.31 -17.71 23.10
C ASN A 2 -37.47 -17.53 21.85
N ALA A 3 -37.90 -16.61 20.98
CA ALA A 3 -37.29 -16.31 19.70
C ALA A 3 -36.00 -15.49 19.90
N ILE A 4 -34.90 -15.96 19.32
CA ILE A 4 -33.64 -15.24 19.22
C ILE A 4 -33.73 -14.35 17.98
N GLY A 5 -33.91 -13.05 18.19
CA GLY A 5 -33.79 -12.05 17.14
C GLY A 5 -32.33 -11.77 16.84
N VAL A 6 -31.79 -12.44 15.82
CA VAL A 6 -30.53 -12.06 15.16
C VAL A 6 -30.85 -10.92 14.21
N LEU A 7 -30.51 -9.67 14.58
CA LEU A 7 -30.34 -8.57 13.62
C LEU A 7 -29.37 -7.53 14.22
N SER A 8 -28.09 -7.61 13.84
CA SER A 8 -27.31 -6.40 13.61
C SER A 8 -26.83 -6.46 12.16
N ARG A 9 -27.54 -5.72 11.31
CA ARG A 9 -27.25 -5.56 9.89
C ARG A 9 -25.98 -4.71 9.78
N GLY A 10 -24.94 -5.25 9.14
CA GLY A 10 -23.78 -4.47 8.71
C GLY A 10 -24.24 -3.30 7.84
N GLU A 11 -24.08 -2.10 8.37
CA GLU A 11 -24.26 -0.87 7.61
C GLU A 11 -23.25 -0.86 6.47
N SER A 12 -23.72 -0.51 5.27
CA SER A 12 -22.86 -0.22 4.12
C SER A 12 -21.78 0.74 4.57
N ARG A 13 -20.50 0.46 4.29
CA ARG A 13 -19.40 1.42 4.49
C ARG A 13 -19.62 2.58 3.52
N ALA A 14 -20.48 3.52 3.88
CA ALA A 14 -20.72 4.75 3.15
C ALA A 14 -19.54 5.71 3.42
N SER A 15 -18.35 5.35 2.96
CA SER A 15 -17.29 6.32 2.77
C SER A 15 -17.54 7.06 1.47
N HIS A 16 -17.41 8.38 1.46
CA HIS A 16 -17.34 9.14 0.21
C HIS A 16 -16.23 8.55 -0.67
N ILE A 17 -16.62 7.91 -1.76
CA ILE A 17 -15.69 7.31 -2.72
C ILE A 17 -15.05 8.47 -3.46
N THR A 18 -13.84 8.82 -3.04
CA THR A 18 -13.01 9.81 -3.74
C THR A 18 -12.22 9.12 -4.83
N SER A 19 -12.22 9.70 -6.03
CA SER A 19 -11.41 9.22 -7.16
C SER A 19 -9.95 9.62 -7.05
N ASP A 20 -9.62 10.50 -6.10
CA ASP A 20 -8.27 11.00 -5.90
C ASP A 20 -7.38 9.93 -5.27
N PRO A 21 -6.10 9.82 -5.67
CA PRO A 21 -5.18 8.88 -5.05
C PRO A 21 -5.06 9.14 -3.55
N GLN A 22 -5.19 8.08 -2.77
CA GLN A 22 -4.91 8.07 -1.35
C GLN A 22 -3.54 7.48 -1.11
N THR A 23 -2.79 8.07 -0.19
CA THR A 23 -1.40 7.72 0.08
C THR A 23 -1.19 7.40 1.55
N TYR A 24 -0.42 6.34 1.79
CA TYR A 24 0.07 5.99 3.11
C TYR A 24 1.58 5.79 3.03
N VAL A 25 2.32 6.39 3.94
CA VAL A 25 3.77 6.21 4.04
C VAL A 25 4.13 5.97 5.50
N ALA A 26 4.97 4.99 5.77
CA ALA A 26 5.49 4.70 7.10
C ALA A 26 7.02 4.61 7.07
N TYR A 27 7.68 5.26 8.02
CA TYR A 27 9.13 5.43 8.07
C TYR A 27 9.66 5.33 9.49
N ALA A 28 10.69 4.51 9.69
CA ALA A 28 11.39 4.35 10.96
C ALA A 28 12.74 5.11 10.91
N PRO A 29 12.84 6.31 11.50
CA PRO A 29 14.06 7.15 11.45
C PRO A 29 15.30 6.49 12.06
N TRP A 30 15.12 5.60 13.03
CA TRP A 30 16.19 4.88 13.72
C TRP A 30 16.13 3.36 13.49
N GLY A 31 15.51 2.94 12.39
CA GLY A 31 15.34 1.54 12.03
C GLY A 31 15.81 1.26 10.61
N VAL A 32 14.96 0.58 9.84
CA VAL A 32 15.24 0.24 8.43
C VAL A 32 14.94 1.40 7.47
N GLY A 33 14.52 2.57 7.94
CA GLY A 33 14.10 3.67 7.07
C GLY A 33 12.67 3.46 6.58
N LEU A 34 12.45 3.52 5.26
CA LEU A 34 11.11 3.32 4.69
C LEU A 34 10.58 1.92 5.02
N LEU A 35 9.47 1.86 5.77
CA LEU A 35 8.81 0.61 6.11
C LEU A 35 7.91 0.17 4.96
N CYS A 36 7.04 1.07 4.53
CA CYS A 36 6.22 0.90 3.35
C CYS A 36 5.69 2.22 2.82
N ALA A 37 5.30 2.20 1.56
CA ALA A 37 4.54 3.23 0.89
C ALA A 37 3.43 2.59 0.07
N VAL A 38 2.22 3.13 0.17
CA VAL A 38 1.02 2.69 -0.54
C VAL A 38 0.46 3.89 -1.26
N VAL A 39 0.05 3.68 -2.51
CA VAL A 39 -0.88 4.57 -3.20
C VAL A 39 -2.01 3.76 -3.77
N TYR A 40 -3.25 4.21 -3.60
CA TYR A 40 -4.42 3.53 -4.16
C TYR A 40 -5.49 4.52 -4.60
N ARG A 41 -6.41 4.05 -5.44
CA ARG A 41 -7.65 4.74 -5.77
C ARG A 41 -8.82 3.81 -5.60
N ALA A 42 -9.95 4.37 -5.22
CA ALA A 42 -11.21 3.68 -5.30
C ALA A 42 -11.77 3.81 -6.73
N ARG A 43 -12.27 2.70 -7.28
CA ARG A 43 -12.94 2.65 -8.58
C ARG A 43 -14.22 1.86 -8.42
N GLU A 44 -15.36 2.56 -8.49
CA GLU A 44 -16.68 1.97 -8.21
C GLU A 44 -16.70 1.31 -6.83
N HIS A 45 -16.74 -0.02 -6.75
CA HIS A 45 -16.70 -0.77 -5.48
C HIS A 45 -15.32 -1.35 -5.15
N ASP A 46 -14.37 -1.25 -6.08
CA ASP A 46 -13.03 -1.81 -5.95
C ASP A 46 -12.04 -0.78 -5.39
N VAL A 47 -10.97 -1.28 -4.79
CA VAL A 47 -9.79 -0.49 -4.47
C VAL A 47 -8.59 -1.09 -5.19
N CYS A 48 -7.94 -0.30 -6.04
CA CYS A 48 -6.75 -0.74 -6.77
C CYS A 48 -5.58 0.19 -6.45
N GLY A 49 -4.38 -0.37 -6.35
CA GLY A 49 -3.22 0.42 -5.99
C GLY A 49 -1.89 -0.27 -6.19
N TRP A 50 -0.86 0.42 -5.73
CA TRP A 50 0.51 -0.05 -5.72
C TRP A 50 1.08 0.07 -4.31
N TRP A 51 1.85 -0.93 -3.94
CA TRP A 51 2.54 -1.02 -2.66
C TRP A 51 4.03 -1.27 -2.90
N VAL A 52 4.86 -0.66 -2.05
CA VAL A 52 6.28 -0.98 -1.87
C VAL A 52 6.61 -1.01 -0.40
N GLY A 53 7.48 -1.91 0.03
CA GLY A 53 7.98 -1.90 1.39
C GLY A 53 9.01 -2.97 1.70
N ALA A 54 9.60 -2.82 2.87
CA ALA A 54 10.75 -3.59 3.30
C ALA A 54 10.34 -5.01 3.74
N VAL A 55 11.10 -6.01 3.25
CA VAL A 55 11.05 -7.41 3.68
C VAL A 55 12.48 -7.87 3.90
N GLY A 56 12.87 -8.04 5.16
CA GLY A 56 14.27 -8.25 5.52
C GLY A 56 15.16 -7.09 5.03
N SER A 57 16.09 -7.38 4.12
CA SER A 57 17.01 -6.41 3.52
C SER A 57 16.60 -5.91 2.12
N GLU A 58 15.48 -6.38 1.60
CA GLU A 58 15.02 -6.06 0.24
C GLU A 58 13.70 -5.29 0.27
N TYR A 59 13.39 -4.63 -0.84
CA TYR A 59 12.06 -4.07 -1.06
C TYR A 59 11.28 -4.96 -1.99
N GLN A 60 10.08 -5.31 -1.58
CA GLN A 60 9.10 -5.92 -2.45
C GLN A 60 8.13 -4.85 -2.94
N THR A 61 7.57 -5.08 -4.11
CA THR A 61 6.51 -4.26 -4.67
C THR A 61 5.42 -5.16 -5.21
N ALA A 62 4.17 -4.70 -5.21
CA ALA A 62 3.21 -5.20 -6.17
C ALA A 62 2.05 -4.24 -6.37
N PHE A 63 1.32 -4.49 -7.46
CA PHE A 63 0.00 -3.94 -7.63
C PHE A 63 -1.02 -4.85 -6.95
N PHE A 64 -2.11 -4.24 -6.51
CA PHE A 64 -3.19 -4.97 -5.85
C PHE A 64 -4.56 -4.48 -6.28
N LYS A 65 -5.55 -5.34 -6.07
CA LYS A 65 -6.98 -5.06 -6.17
C LYS A 65 -7.71 -5.71 -4.99
N LEU A 66 -8.39 -4.90 -4.18
CA LEU A 66 -9.43 -5.34 -3.26
C LEU A 66 -10.77 -5.25 -3.99
N GLU A 67 -11.27 -6.39 -4.42
CA GLU A 67 -12.50 -6.47 -5.19
C GLU A 67 -13.73 -6.32 -4.30
N ASN A 68 -14.65 -5.44 -4.72
CA ASN A 68 -15.90 -5.15 -4.02
C ASN A 68 -15.70 -4.70 -2.56
N TYR A 69 -14.57 -4.05 -2.25
CA TYR A 69 -14.23 -3.56 -0.91
C TYR A 69 -15.32 -2.67 -0.30
N TYR A 70 -15.97 -1.82 -1.09
CA TYR A 70 -17.07 -0.96 -0.64
C TYR A 70 -18.46 -1.60 -0.79
N ALA A 71 -18.55 -2.83 -1.29
CA ALA A 71 -19.80 -3.57 -1.36
C ALA A 71 -20.10 -4.28 -0.03
N ARG A 72 -21.28 -4.88 0.06
CA ARG A 72 -21.71 -5.64 1.25
C ARG A 72 -20.89 -6.92 1.47
N TYR A 73 -20.28 -7.44 0.41
CA TYR A 73 -19.46 -8.65 0.43
C TYR A 73 -18.17 -8.36 -0.34
N GLU A 74 -17.07 -8.19 0.39
CA GLU A 74 -15.70 -8.21 -0.18
C GLU A 74 -15.43 -9.62 -0.71
N ASN A 75 -14.82 -9.73 -1.89
CA ASN A 75 -14.83 -11.00 -2.61
C ASN A 75 -13.45 -11.57 -2.93
N ALA A 76 -12.46 -10.71 -3.19
CA ALA A 76 -11.11 -11.17 -3.49
C ALA A 76 -10.07 -10.10 -3.20
N PHE A 77 -8.90 -10.52 -2.77
CA PHE A 77 -7.72 -9.69 -2.63
C PHE A 77 -6.65 -10.16 -3.61
N TYR A 78 -6.65 -9.57 -4.80
CA TYR A 78 -5.69 -9.86 -5.84
C TYR A 78 -4.38 -9.08 -5.70
N ALA A 79 -3.28 -9.73 -6.08
CA ALA A 79 -1.99 -9.06 -6.25
C ALA A 79 -1.17 -9.61 -7.43
N THR A 80 -0.33 -8.76 -8.02
CA THR A 80 0.66 -9.15 -9.02
C THR A 80 1.88 -9.80 -8.36
N ARG A 81 2.74 -10.44 -9.16
CA ARG A 81 4.09 -10.79 -8.71
C ARG A 81 5.03 -9.63 -9.04
N GLY A 82 5.53 -8.94 -8.02
CA GLY A 82 6.33 -7.74 -8.27
C GLY A 82 5.49 -6.65 -8.96
N GLY A 83 6.15 -5.77 -9.72
CA GLY A 83 5.50 -4.76 -10.55
C GLY A 83 4.93 -5.25 -11.88
N ASP A 84 4.80 -6.56 -12.12
CA ASP A 84 4.35 -7.10 -13.42
C ASP A 84 2.82 -7.11 -13.56
N LEU A 85 2.25 -5.94 -13.95
CA LEU A 85 0.81 -5.79 -14.24
C LEU A 85 0.35 -6.62 -15.43
N TYR A 86 1.16 -6.67 -16.50
CA TYR A 86 0.79 -7.36 -17.74
C TYR A 86 0.86 -8.89 -17.60
N GLY A 87 1.61 -9.39 -16.63
CA GLY A 87 1.58 -10.79 -16.18
C GLY A 87 0.26 -11.20 -15.50
N GLY A 88 -0.58 -10.25 -15.09
CA GLY A 88 -1.87 -10.50 -14.45
C GLY A 88 -1.83 -10.54 -12.93
N TRP A 89 -3.00 -10.67 -12.32
CA TRP A 89 -3.14 -11.04 -10.92
C TRP A 89 -2.69 -12.50 -10.74
N VAL A 90 -1.69 -12.72 -9.89
CA VAL A 90 -1.09 -14.05 -9.66
C VAL A 90 -1.50 -14.62 -8.31
N TYR A 91 -1.84 -13.75 -7.36
CA TYR A 91 -2.29 -14.13 -6.03
C TYR A 91 -3.73 -13.70 -5.81
N ASP A 92 -4.48 -14.49 -5.06
CA ASP A 92 -5.72 -14.13 -4.36
C ASP A 92 -5.56 -14.50 -2.88
N TYR A 93 -5.37 -13.50 -2.02
CA TYR A 93 -5.11 -13.71 -0.60
C TYR A 93 -6.34 -14.13 0.22
N ASP A 94 -7.54 -14.11 -0.37
CA ASP A 94 -8.74 -14.69 0.23
C ASP A 94 -8.91 -16.19 -0.13
N ALA A 95 -8.09 -16.73 -1.04
CA ALA A 95 -8.08 -18.14 -1.40
C ALA A 95 -7.01 -18.94 -0.63
N GLU A 96 -7.25 -20.25 -0.47
CA GLU A 96 -6.28 -21.18 0.14
C GLU A 96 -6.00 -22.36 -0.83
N PRO A 97 -4.77 -22.48 -1.39
CA PRO A 97 -3.62 -21.58 -1.23
C PRO A 97 -3.78 -20.24 -1.99
N PRO A 98 -3.04 -19.17 -1.62
CA PRO A 98 -3.19 -17.86 -2.27
C PRO A 98 -2.72 -17.78 -3.73
N LEU A 99 -1.89 -18.72 -4.19
CA LEU A 99 -1.37 -18.71 -5.55
C LEU A 99 -2.43 -19.24 -6.52
N LEU A 100 -2.77 -18.44 -7.53
CA LEU A 100 -3.72 -18.85 -8.55
C LEU A 100 -3.09 -19.86 -9.52
N ASP A 101 -3.87 -20.87 -9.90
CA ASP A 101 -3.46 -21.86 -10.92
C ASP A 101 -3.14 -21.20 -12.27
N LYS A 102 -3.84 -20.10 -12.57
CA LYS A 102 -3.62 -19.29 -13.77
C LYS A 102 -3.76 -17.81 -13.44
N PRO A 103 -2.86 -16.95 -13.93
CA PRO A 103 -3.01 -15.51 -13.75
C PRO A 103 -4.31 -14.97 -14.35
N VAL A 104 -4.98 -14.08 -13.63
CA VAL A 104 -6.15 -13.35 -14.12
C VAL A 104 -5.66 -12.09 -14.80
N ARG A 105 -5.97 -11.92 -16.08
CA ARG A 105 -5.53 -10.76 -16.86
C ARG A 105 -6.07 -9.47 -16.23
N VAL A 106 -5.20 -8.48 -16.06
CA VAL A 106 -5.60 -7.11 -15.74
C VAL A 106 -6.06 -6.43 -17.03
N ASP A 107 -7.19 -5.72 -16.97
CA ASP A 107 -7.68 -4.92 -18.09
C ASP A 107 -6.68 -3.81 -18.45
N ASP A 108 -6.48 -3.56 -19.76
CA ASP A 108 -5.44 -2.66 -20.25
C ASP A 108 -5.64 -1.22 -19.76
N ALA A 109 -6.89 -0.77 -19.63
CA ALA A 109 -7.20 0.53 -19.04
C ALA A 109 -6.77 0.61 -17.57
N LEU A 110 -7.01 -0.46 -16.80
CA LEU A 110 -6.60 -0.53 -15.41
C LEU A 110 -5.06 -0.59 -15.26
N CYS A 111 -4.37 -1.28 -16.16
CA CYS A 111 -2.91 -1.29 -16.21
C CYS A 111 -2.37 0.15 -16.34
N HIS A 112 -2.82 0.89 -17.35
CA HIS A 112 -2.36 2.25 -17.58
C HIS A 112 -2.68 3.20 -16.42
N ASP A 113 -3.87 3.08 -15.83
CA ASP A 113 -4.25 3.88 -14.66
C ASP A 113 -3.34 3.59 -13.46
N LEU A 114 -3.05 2.31 -13.19
CA LEU A 114 -2.19 1.90 -12.07
C LEU A 114 -0.72 2.31 -12.29
N GLU A 115 -0.19 2.14 -13.49
CA GLU A 115 1.16 2.62 -13.85
C GLU A 115 1.27 4.13 -13.67
N HIS A 116 0.25 4.88 -14.11
CA HIS A 116 0.24 6.33 -13.96
C HIS A 116 0.22 6.75 -12.49
N VAL A 117 -0.65 6.13 -11.68
CA VAL A 117 -0.74 6.40 -10.23
C VAL A 117 0.56 6.05 -9.50
N GLN A 118 1.14 4.89 -9.79
CA GLN A 118 2.46 4.51 -9.27
C GLN A 118 3.51 5.54 -9.67
N TYR A 119 3.59 5.91 -10.95
CA TYR A 119 4.61 6.81 -11.46
C TYR A 119 4.55 8.19 -10.78
N VAL A 120 3.37 8.80 -10.72
CA VAL A 120 3.19 10.11 -10.09
C VAL A 120 3.56 10.06 -8.61
N PHE A 121 3.08 9.05 -7.89
CA PHE A 121 3.39 8.88 -6.48
C PHE A 121 4.89 8.66 -6.24
N ALA A 122 5.51 7.75 -7.00
CA ALA A 122 6.92 7.44 -6.90
C ALA A 122 7.79 8.67 -7.16
N GLN A 123 7.49 9.45 -8.22
CA GLN A 123 8.19 10.70 -8.52
C GLN A 123 8.04 11.74 -7.41
N GLU A 124 6.87 11.82 -6.79
CA GLU A 124 6.59 12.81 -5.76
C GLU A 124 7.20 12.45 -4.39
N TRP A 125 7.17 11.17 -4.03
CA TRP A 125 7.42 10.71 -2.66
C TRP A 125 8.69 9.91 -2.49
N LEU A 126 9.18 9.23 -3.52
CA LEU A 126 10.21 8.21 -3.37
C LEU A 126 11.48 8.56 -4.15
N THR A 127 12.58 7.95 -3.71
CA THR A 127 13.86 7.94 -4.41
C THR A 127 14.31 6.49 -4.53
N PHE A 128 14.72 6.08 -5.72
CA PHE A 128 15.16 4.72 -6.03
C PHE A 128 16.67 4.66 -6.30
N PRO A 129 17.30 3.48 -6.17
CA PRO A 129 18.68 3.29 -6.58
C PRO A 129 18.83 3.59 -8.08
N GLY A 130 19.83 4.41 -8.42
CA GLY A 130 20.10 4.79 -9.81
C GLY A 130 19.39 6.06 -10.28
N ASP A 131 18.49 6.65 -9.47
CA ASP A 131 17.96 7.98 -9.76
C ASP A 131 19.10 9.00 -9.80
N PRO A 132 19.10 9.97 -10.73
CA PRO A 132 20.15 11.00 -10.81
C PRO A 132 20.34 11.79 -9.50
N ALA A 133 19.29 11.89 -8.69
CA ALA A 133 19.29 12.60 -7.41
C ALA A 133 19.60 11.69 -6.20
N ALA A 134 19.74 10.37 -6.37
CA ALA A 134 19.82 9.41 -5.27
C ALA A 134 20.97 9.70 -4.30
N GLU A 135 22.17 9.98 -4.82
CA GLU A 135 23.35 10.28 -3.98
C GLU A 135 23.21 11.59 -3.21
N ALA A 136 22.61 12.62 -3.82
CA ALA A 136 22.37 13.89 -3.16
C ALA A 136 21.33 13.75 -2.04
N GLU A 137 20.25 12.99 -2.28
CA GLU A 137 19.26 12.65 -1.27
C GLU A 137 19.88 11.84 -0.12
N LEU A 138 20.70 10.84 -0.45
CA LEU A 138 21.42 10.03 0.52
C LEU A 138 22.34 10.83 1.45
N ALA A 139 23.04 11.83 0.90
CA ALA A 139 23.87 12.73 1.69
C ALA A 139 23.05 13.52 2.72
N ARG A 140 21.82 13.93 2.38
CA ARG A 140 20.90 14.63 3.30
C ARG A 140 20.45 13.72 4.44
N TYR A 141 20.11 12.46 4.15
CA TYR A 141 19.78 11.46 5.18
C TYR A 141 20.94 11.25 6.15
N ARG A 142 22.17 11.08 5.62
CA ARG A 142 23.37 10.91 6.46
C ARG A 142 23.65 12.13 7.33
N ALA A 143 23.54 13.34 6.77
CA ALA A 143 23.76 14.58 7.52
C ALA A 143 22.72 14.78 8.66
N ALA A 144 21.54 14.20 8.51
CA ALA A 144 20.47 14.22 9.51
C ALA A 144 20.47 13.00 10.44
N GLU A 145 21.44 12.09 10.30
CA GLU A 145 21.54 10.84 11.05
C GLU A 145 20.27 9.97 10.95
N LEU A 146 19.64 9.99 9.78
CA LEU A 146 18.41 9.26 9.48
C LEU A 146 18.68 7.94 8.76
N ALA A 147 17.91 6.92 9.13
CA ALA A 147 17.93 5.61 8.48
C ALA A 147 17.58 5.71 6.98
N HIS A 148 18.34 5.00 6.16
CA HIS A 148 18.13 4.96 4.72
C HIS A 148 18.47 3.57 4.17
N GLN A 149 17.81 3.20 3.06
CA GLN A 149 18.04 1.94 2.34
C GLN A 149 18.09 2.20 0.82
N GLY A 150 17.91 1.16 0.00
CA GLY A 150 17.84 1.32 -1.45
C GLY A 150 16.69 2.24 -1.90
N ILE A 151 15.49 2.03 -1.37
CA ILE A 151 14.34 2.92 -1.60
C ILE A 151 14.14 3.79 -0.37
N ASN A 152 13.99 5.11 -0.56
CA ASN A 152 13.72 6.06 0.51
C ASN A 152 12.59 7.00 0.15
N ILE A 153 12.13 7.75 1.15
CA ILE A 153 11.28 8.91 0.94
C ILE A 153 12.16 10.06 0.44
N ARG A 154 11.69 10.87 -0.49
CA ARG A 154 12.38 12.12 -0.83
C ARG A 154 12.51 12.97 0.42
N TYR A 155 13.72 13.44 0.72
CA TYR A 155 14.06 14.02 2.01
C TYR A 155 13.21 15.25 2.32
N ASP A 156 12.88 16.05 1.30
CA ASP A 156 11.97 17.20 1.46
C ASP A 156 10.57 16.79 1.89
N ARG A 157 10.12 15.56 1.59
CA ARG A 157 8.81 15.02 2.02
C ARG A 157 8.77 14.52 3.46
N LEU A 158 9.91 14.39 4.13
CA LEU A 158 9.96 14.01 5.55
C LEU A 158 9.27 15.02 6.48
N ASN A 159 9.03 16.24 6.02
CA ASN A 159 8.28 17.26 6.76
C ASN A 159 6.75 17.03 6.75
N HIS A 160 6.24 16.19 5.85
CA HIS A 160 4.82 15.85 5.73
C HIS A 160 4.43 14.63 6.57
N LEU A 161 5.41 13.96 7.18
CA LEU A 161 5.15 12.86 8.09
C LEU A 161 4.80 13.43 9.48
N ASP A 162 3.79 12.85 10.11
CA ASP A 162 3.57 12.96 11.55
C ASP A 162 4.73 12.27 12.28
N LYS A 163 5.29 12.97 13.26
CA LYS A 163 6.47 12.57 14.05
C LYS A 163 6.13 12.38 15.53
N SER A 164 4.84 12.31 15.86
CA SER A 164 4.35 12.09 17.22
C SER A 164 4.72 10.71 17.76
N GLU A 165 4.90 9.72 16.87
CA GLU A 165 5.23 8.33 17.19
C GLU A 165 6.66 7.95 16.74
N PRO A 166 7.24 6.85 17.28
CA PRO A 166 8.55 6.34 16.85
C PRO A 166 8.61 5.99 15.36
N THR A 167 7.48 5.58 14.80
CA THR A 167 7.29 5.41 13.36
C THR A 167 6.62 6.65 12.82
N TRP A 168 7.31 7.36 11.93
CA TRP A 168 6.77 8.53 11.27
C TRP A 168 5.82 8.11 10.16
N THR A 169 4.61 8.68 10.14
CA THR A 169 3.58 8.27 9.17
C THR A 169 2.98 9.44 8.43
N HIS A 170 2.63 9.24 7.18
CA HIS A 170 1.77 10.15 6.41
C HIS A 170 0.52 9.41 5.97
N LEU A 171 -0.61 10.09 6.10
CA LEU A 171 -1.92 9.65 5.63
C LEU A 171 -2.53 10.79 4.83
N SER A 172 -3.01 10.52 3.61
CA SER A 172 -3.84 11.49 2.90
C SER A 172 -5.16 11.71 3.66
N ALA A 173 -5.73 12.92 3.53
CA ALA A 173 -6.84 13.36 4.37
C ALA A 173 -8.11 12.50 4.28
N GLN A 174 -8.31 11.78 3.16
CA GLN A 174 -9.49 10.94 2.91
C GLN A 174 -9.16 9.44 2.91
N LEU A 175 -7.98 9.07 3.43
CA LEU A 175 -7.55 7.68 3.48
C LEU A 175 -8.45 6.87 4.42
N ASP A 176 -8.89 5.69 3.96
CA ASP A 176 -9.58 4.71 4.80
C ASP A 176 -8.53 3.77 5.42
N VAL A 177 -8.29 3.96 6.71
CA VAL A 177 -7.31 3.18 7.50
C VAL A 177 -7.60 1.68 7.50
N ASN A 178 -8.83 1.27 7.22
CA ASN A 178 -9.18 -0.15 7.12
C ASN A 178 -8.58 -0.82 5.88
N ILE A 179 -8.37 -0.08 4.79
CA ILE A 179 -7.66 -0.59 3.59
C ILE A 179 -6.22 -0.92 3.97
N ILE A 180 -5.55 -0.01 4.67
CA ILE A 180 -4.16 -0.23 5.11
C ILE A 180 -4.08 -1.42 6.08
N SER A 181 -5.01 -1.50 7.03
CA SER A 181 -5.10 -2.62 7.97
C SER A 181 -5.30 -3.96 7.26
N ARG A 182 -6.15 -4.00 6.23
CA ARG A 182 -6.41 -5.17 5.37
C ARG A 182 -5.14 -5.59 4.64
N LEU A 183 -4.47 -4.65 3.98
CA LEU A 183 -3.22 -4.91 3.26
C LEU A 183 -2.13 -5.46 4.19
N MET A 184 -1.93 -4.87 5.37
CA MET A 184 -0.91 -5.32 6.32
C MET A 184 -1.20 -6.71 6.90
N ARG A 185 -2.47 -7.06 7.10
CA ARG A 185 -2.88 -8.36 7.67
C ARG A 185 -2.68 -9.50 6.69
N ASP A 186 -3.05 -9.32 5.43
CA ASP A 186 -3.18 -10.42 4.48
C ASP A 186 -1.96 -10.53 3.56
N TRP A 187 -1.18 -9.46 3.41
CA TRP A 187 0.06 -9.50 2.64
C TRP A 187 1.20 -10.09 3.48
N PRO A 188 1.93 -11.11 2.99
CA PRO A 188 3.06 -11.76 3.67
C PRO A 188 4.33 -10.90 3.66
N LEU A 189 4.25 -9.68 4.19
CA LEU A 189 5.39 -8.76 4.30
C LEU A 189 5.69 -8.56 5.77
N ASP A 190 6.98 -8.59 6.12
CA ASP A 190 7.48 -8.46 7.49
C ASP A 190 7.21 -7.08 8.14
N CYS A 191 6.43 -6.19 7.50
CA CYS A 191 6.03 -4.91 8.08
C CYS A 191 5.13 -5.05 9.32
N ARG A 192 4.55 -6.24 9.57
CA ARG A 192 3.78 -6.55 10.78
C ARG A 192 4.59 -6.38 12.07
N THR A 193 5.91 -6.44 11.99
CA THR A 193 6.79 -6.42 13.17
C THR A 193 6.89 -5.05 13.86
N LEU A 194 6.29 -3.99 13.30
CA LEU A 194 6.37 -2.62 13.84
C LEU A 194 5.00 -2.02 14.22
N ALA A 195 3.90 -2.74 14.00
CA ALA A 195 2.63 -2.40 14.63
C ALA A 195 2.64 -2.95 16.06
N VAL A 196 2.59 -2.02 17.01
CA VAL A 196 2.74 -2.18 18.46
C VAL A 196 1.83 -3.28 19.04
N ARG A 197 2.37 -3.95 20.08
CA ARG A 197 1.67 -4.87 21.00
C ARG A 197 0.50 -4.23 21.73
#